data_AF-A0A380EQ30-F1
#
_entry.id   AF-A0A380EQ30-F1
#
_cell.length_a   1.000
_cell.length_b   1.000
_cell.length_c   1.000
_cell.angle_alpha   90.00
_cell.angle_beta   90.00
_cell.angle_gamma   90.00
#
_symmetry.space_group_name_H-M   'P 1'
#
loop_
_entity.id
_entity.type
_entity.pdbx_description
1 polymer ?
#
loop_
_entity_poly.entity_id
_entity_poly.type
_entity_poly.pdbx_seq_one_letter_code
_entity_poly.pdbx_strand_id
1 'polypeptide(L)'
;MIKLFDYFNDHSRKLYESFKASKLEEDLTIVLNDNGFLPDDVISPYQFFADNHNTENMKPRFFNQVTVPAFWEIKGNNNSATINDMGRLRGKIFYQSGERPRIVSRVEWFDDQQRVRFVDYYSKNGIKFAQTVYDLIVKRS
;
A
#
# COMPACT_ATOMS: atom_id res chain seq x y z
N MET A 1 -23.20 0.74 16.78
CA MET A 1 -23.24 1.86 15.82
C MET A 1 -22.08 1.67 14.82
N ILE A 2 -22.03 2.38 13.70
CA ILE A 2 -20.95 2.22 12.70
C ILE A 2 -20.15 3.52 12.62
N LYS A 3 -18.82 3.40 12.56
CA LYS A 3 -17.89 4.49 12.24
C LYS A 3 -17.44 4.31 10.79
N LEU A 4 -17.73 5.29 9.94
CA LEU A 4 -17.37 5.26 8.54
C LEU A 4 -16.36 6.36 8.24
N PHE A 5 -15.20 5.97 7.74
CA PHE A 5 -14.15 6.87 7.29
C PHE A 5 -13.97 6.75 5.78
N ASP A 6 -13.79 7.89 5.12
CA ASP A 6 -13.47 7.89 3.69
C ASP A 6 -12.03 7.41 3.44
N TYR A 7 -11.08 7.95 4.20
CA TYR A 7 -9.65 7.58 4.17
C TYR A 7 -9.13 7.33 5.59
N PHE A 8 -8.06 6.53 5.72
CA PHE A 8 -7.35 6.32 6.98
C PHE A 8 -6.01 7.08 7.01
N ASN A 9 -6.10 8.41 7.13
CA ASN A 9 -4.98 9.34 7.30
C ASN A 9 -4.73 9.69 8.78
N ASP A 10 -3.78 10.59 9.04
CA ASP A 10 -3.39 10.99 10.41
C ASP A 10 -4.55 11.64 11.19
N HIS A 11 -5.45 12.36 10.52
CA HIS A 11 -6.60 12.98 11.18
C HIS A 11 -7.64 11.94 11.59
N SER A 12 -8.02 11.04 10.68
CA SER A 12 -8.93 9.93 10.99
C SER A 12 -8.33 8.98 12.03
N ARG A 13 -7.00 8.79 12.03
CA ARG A 13 -6.29 7.98 13.03
C ARG A 13 -6.44 8.55 14.43
N LYS A 14 -6.21 9.86 14.60
CA LYS A 14 -6.42 10.54 15.90
C LYS A 14 -7.86 10.43 16.40
N LEU A 15 -8.83 10.55 15.50
CA LEU A 15 -10.24 10.39 15.86
C LEU A 15 -10.56 8.94 16.25
N TYR A 16 -10.03 7.97 15.50
CA TYR A 16 -10.12 6.54 15.83
C TYR A 16 -9.50 6.23 17.21
N GLU A 17 -8.32 6.77 17.51
CA GLU A 17 -7.67 6.62 18.83
C GLU A 17 -8.51 7.25 19.96
N SER A 18 -9.18 8.37 19.69
CA SER A 18 -10.10 9.00 20.65
C SER A 18 -11.30 8.09 20.94
N PHE A 19 -11.87 7.44 19.92
CA PHE A 19 -12.95 6.47 20.11
C PHE A 19 -12.52 5.23 20.90
N LYS A 20 -11.26 4.79 20.71
CA LYS A 20 -10.67 3.72 21.51
C LYS A 20 -10.62 4.11 23.00
N ALA A 21 -10.06 5.27 23.29
CA ALA A 21 -9.97 5.79 24.66
C ALA A 21 -11.34 6.00 25.34
N SER A 22 -12.41 6.28 24.58
CA SER A 22 -13.73 6.64 25.12
C SER A 22 -14.68 5.47 25.37
N LYS A 23 -14.20 4.22 25.42
CA LYS A 23 -15.03 2.98 25.53
C LYS A 23 -16.08 2.81 24.42
N LEU A 24 -15.91 3.49 23.28
CA LEU A 24 -16.71 3.27 22.08
C LEU A 24 -16.07 2.21 21.18
N GLU A 25 -15.23 1.32 21.73
CA GLU A 25 -14.39 0.41 20.95
C GLU A 25 -15.19 -0.65 20.20
N GLU A 26 -16.38 -1.01 20.69
CA GLU A 26 -17.22 -2.09 20.15
C GLU A 26 -17.91 -1.73 18.83
N ASP A 27 -17.94 -0.45 18.45
CA ASP A 27 -18.54 -0.01 17.19
C ASP A 27 -17.68 -0.41 15.99
N LEU A 28 -18.33 -1.04 15.01
CA LEU A 28 -17.72 -1.45 13.74
C LEU A 28 -17.10 -0.25 13.03
N THR A 29 -15.82 -0.34 12.69
CA THR A 29 -15.10 0.71 11.97
C THR A 29 -14.82 0.29 10.53
N ILE A 30 -15.31 1.09 9.59
CA ILE A 30 -15.21 0.85 8.14
C ILE A 30 -14.41 1.99 7.51
N VAL A 31 -13.45 1.64 6.65
CA VAL A 31 -12.74 2.59 5.78
C VAL A 31 -13.07 2.28 4.33
N LEU A 32 -13.47 3.29 3.56
CA LEU A 32 -13.78 3.14 2.14
C LEU A 32 -12.50 2.97 1.31
N ASN A 33 -11.56 3.91 1.42
CA ASN A 33 -10.31 3.86 0.66
C ASN A 33 -9.20 3.16 1.46
N ASP A 34 -9.03 1.86 1.21
CA ASP A 34 -8.01 1.03 1.84
C ASP A 34 -6.60 1.39 1.34
N ASN A 35 -5.71 1.71 2.28
CA ASN A 35 -4.31 1.99 2.00
C ASN A 35 -3.40 0.76 2.18
N GLY A 36 -3.95 -0.40 2.57
CA GLY A 36 -3.24 -1.65 2.84
C GLY A 36 -2.65 -1.75 4.25
N PHE A 37 -2.71 -0.70 5.07
CA PHE A 37 -2.09 -0.62 6.40
C PHE A 37 -3.08 -0.21 7.50
N LEU A 38 -4.34 -0.64 7.36
CA LEU A 38 -5.38 -0.43 8.36
C LEU A 38 -5.05 -1.22 9.66
N PRO A 39 -5.48 -0.75 10.84
CA PRO A 39 -5.48 -1.55 12.07
C PRO A 39 -6.26 -2.86 11.92
N ASP A 40 -6.01 -3.85 12.78
CA ASP A 40 -6.63 -5.18 12.65
C ASP A 40 -8.15 -5.20 12.90
N ASP A 41 -8.65 -4.25 13.67
CA ASP A 41 -10.07 -4.07 14.01
C ASP A 41 -10.81 -3.11 13.07
N VAL A 42 -10.13 -2.62 12.03
CA VAL A 42 -10.72 -1.75 11.00
C VAL A 42 -10.85 -2.56 9.72
N ILE A 43 -12.05 -2.55 9.13
CA ILE A 43 -12.33 -3.29 7.90
C ILE A 43 -12.50 -2.34 6.71
N SER A 44 -12.17 -2.83 5.53
CA SER A 44 -12.54 -2.22 4.25
C SER A 44 -13.41 -3.18 3.46
N PRO A 45 -14.42 -2.69 2.71
CA PRO A 45 -15.17 -3.53 1.78
C PRO A 45 -14.25 -4.29 0.82
N TYR A 46 -13.18 -3.63 0.34
CA TYR A 46 -12.22 -4.25 -0.57
C TYR A 46 -11.49 -5.43 0.08
N GLN A 47 -10.98 -5.25 1.29
CA GLN A 47 -10.29 -6.31 2.02
C GLN A 47 -11.24 -7.47 2.35
N PHE A 48 -12.48 -7.16 2.74
CA PHE A 48 -13.49 -8.15 3.11
C PHE A 48 -13.86 -9.07 1.95
N PHE A 49 -14.12 -8.51 0.76
CA PHE A 49 -14.52 -9.30 -0.41
C PHE A 49 -13.36 -9.93 -1.18
N ALA A 50 -12.14 -9.42 -1.03
CA ALA A 50 -10.97 -9.95 -1.73
C ALA A 50 -10.42 -11.26 -1.11
N ASP A 51 -11.00 -11.75 -0.01
CA ASP A 51 -10.57 -12.96 0.71
C ASP A 51 -9.05 -12.99 1.02
N ASN A 52 -8.45 -11.80 1.15
CA ASN A 52 -7.05 -11.59 1.50
C ASN A 52 -6.89 -11.71 3.03
N HIS A 53 -7.45 -12.76 3.63
CA HIS A 53 -7.42 -12.95 5.07
C HIS A 53 -5.98 -13.10 5.57
N ASN A 54 -5.71 -12.46 6.69
CA ASN A 54 -4.44 -12.49 7.39
C ASN A 54 -4.14 -13.93 7.80
N THR A 55 -3.29 -14.63 7.05
CA THR A 55 -2.74 -15.90 7.56
C THR A 55 -1.68 -15.58 8.62
N GLU A 56 -1.62 -16.37 9.68
CA GLU A 56 -0.89 -16.09 10.94
C GLU A 56 0.64 -15.88 10.80
N ASN A 57 1.21 -15.88 9.59
CA ASN A 57 2.64 -15.69 9.35
C ASN A 57 3.00 -14.66 8.28
N MET A 58 2.04 -13.82 7.87
CA MET A 58 2.30 -12.81 6.86
C MET A 58 2.97 -11.55 7.42
N LYS A 59 4.03 -11.09 6.75
CA LYS A 59 4.83 -9.93 7.15
C LYS A 59 4.92 -8.93 6.00
N PRO A 60 5.03 -7.63 6.30
CA PRO A 60 5.16 -6.62 5.25
C PRO A 60 6.44 -6.85 4.45
N ARG A 61 6.40 -6.57 3.14
CA ARG A 61 7.58 -6.71 2.29
C ARG A 61 8.57 -5.60 2.58
N PHE A 62 9.81 -5.99 2.79
CA PHE A 62 10.95 -5.08 2.71
C PHE A 62 11.25 -4.73 1.26
N PHE A 63 11.88 -3.59 1.00
CA PHE A 63 12.07 -3.06 -0.36
C PHE A 63 12.72 -4.05 -1.35
N ASN A 64 13.65 -4.90 -0.88
CA ASN A 64 14.34 -5.90 -1.70
C ASN A 64 13.57 -7.23 -1.86
N GLN A 65 12.37 -7.34 -1.28
CA GLN A 65 11.49 -8.52 -1.37
C GLN A 65 10.35 -8.33 -2.38
N VAL A 66 10.33 -7.18 -3.09
CA VAL A 66 9.45 -6.96 -4.23
C VAL A 66 9.85 -7.92 -5.34
N THR A 67 8.89 -8.69 -5.85
CA THR A 67 9.12 -9.59 -6.97
C THR A 67 9.42 -8.79 -8.23
N VAL A 68 10.59 -9.02 -8.81
CA VAL A 68 11.05 -8.40 -10.06
C VAL A 68 11.49 -9.49 -11.04
N PRO A 69 11.50 -9.21 -12.36
CA PRO A 69 12.09 -10.11 -13.34
C PRO A 69 13.53 -10.52 -13.00
N ALA A 70 13.96 -11.67 -13.51
CA ALA A 70 15.28 -12.19 -13.24
C ALA A 70 16.38 -11.17 -13.60
N PHE A 71 17.41 -11.09 -12.75
CA PHE A 71 18.58 -10.21 -12.89
C PHE A 71 18.30 -8.70 -12.79
N TRP A 72 17.06 -8.27 -12.57
CA TRP A 72 16.76 -6.88 -12.27
C TRP A 72 17.27 -6.50 -10.89
N GLU A 73 17.77 -5.28 -10.77
CA GLU A 73 18.41 -4.78 -9.56
C GLU A 73 17.46 -3.87 -8.79
N ILE A 74 17.38 -4.07 -7.47
CA ILE A 74 16.67 -3.16 -6.56
C ILE A 74 17.68 -2.36 -5.75
N LYS A 75 17.67 -1.04 -5.90
CA LYS A 75 18.53 -0.09 -5.17
C LYS A 75 17.71 0.82 -4.29
N GLY A 76 17.87 0.73 -2.97
CA GLY A 76 17.11 1.50 -1.98
C GLY A 76 17.93 2.49 -1.17
N ASN A 77 17.33 3.62 -0.84
CA ASN A 77 17.78 4.53 0.21
C ASN A 77 16.75 4.58 1.35
N ASN A 78 16.82 5.57 2.24
CA ASN A 78 15.89 5.72 3.36
C ASN A 78 14.49 6.22 2.96
N ASN A 79 14.36 6.86 1.79
CA ASN A 79 13.13 7.51 1.33
C ASN A 79 12.36 6.68 0.30
N SER A 80 13.08 5.96 -0.58
CA SER A 80 12.49 5.13 -1.64
C SER A 80 13.51 4.12 -2.17
N ALA A 81 13.05 3.20 -3.04
CA ALA A 81 13.94 2.37 -3.84
C ALA A 81 13.59 2.43 -5.33
N THR A 82 14.55 2.02 -6.16
CA THR A 82 14.43 1.95 -7.62
C THR A 82 14.63 0.53 -8.08
N ILE A 83 13.93 0.16 -9.15
CA ILE A 83 14.06 -1.12 -9.84
C ILE A 83 14.69 -0.82 -11.20
N ASN A 84 15.81 -1.48 -11.51
CA ASN A 84 16.60 -1.20 -12.69
C ASN A 84 16.89 -2.47 -13.50
N ASP A 85 16.91 -2.33 -14.81
CA ASP A 85 17.25 -3.35 -15.79
C ASP A 85 18.46 -2.88 -16.59
N MET A 86 19.63 -3.48 -16.36
CA MET A 86 20.91 -3.05 -16.96
C MET A 86 21.15 -1.52 -16.84
N GLY A 87 20.82 -0.95 -15.68
CA GLY A 87 20.95 0.48 -15.41
C GLY A 87 19.80 1.37 -15.92
N ARG A 88 18.81 0.82 -16.63
CA ARG A 88 17.60 1.55 -17.03
C ARG A 88 16.57 1.49 -15.92
N LEU A 89 15.98 2.64 -15.58
CA LEU A 89 14.93 2.75 -14.57
C LEU A 89 13.64 2.10 -15.08
N ARG A 90 13.15 1.10 -14.34
CA ARG A 90 11.93 0.32 -14.66
C ARG A 90 10.82 0.49 -13.64
N GLY A 91 11.15 0.93 -12.43
CA GLY A 91 10.15 1.19 -11.42
C GLY A 91 10.70 1.89 -10.20
N LYS A 92 9.78 2.39 -9.38
CA LYS A 92 10.05 3.08 -8.13
C LYS A 92 9.19 2.50 -7.02
N ILE A 93 9.85 2.11 -5.94
CA ILE A 93 9.25 1.57 -4.73
C ILE A 93 9.08 2.73 -3.74
N PHE A 94 7.86 2.93 -3.28
CA PHE A 94 7.50 3.90 -2.25
C PHE A 94 7.29 3.18 -0.93
N TYR A 95 7.86 3.75 0.12
CA TYR A 95 7.74 3.19 1.45
C TYR A 95 6.46 3.64 2.15
N GLN A 96 5.95 2.78 3.01
CA GLN A 96 4.90 3.13 3.95
C GLN A 96 5.43 4.17 4.95
N SER A 97 4.67 5.25 5.13
CA SER A 97 4.94 6.21 6.20
C SER A 97 4.64 5.54 7.55
N GLY A 98 5.62 5.51 8.45
CA GLY A 98 5.47 4.90 9.78
C GLY A 98 6.79 4.52 10.42
N GLU A 99 6.71 3.75 11.51
CA GLU A 99 7.85 3.43 12.38
C GLU A 99 8.86 2.46 11.77
N ARG A 100 8.42 1.60 10.85
CA ARG A 100 9.28 0.59 10.23
C ARG A 100 9.89 1.12 8.93
N PRO A 101 11.22 1.28 8.86
CA PRO A 101 11.86 1.84 7.67
C PRO A 101 11.74 0.86 6.49
N ARG A 102 11.57 1.40 5.28
CA ARG A 102 11.66 0.69 3.99
C ARG A 102 10.67 -0.46 3.78
N ILE A 103 9.54 -0.42 4.47
CA ILE A 103 8.39 -1.27 4.18
C ILE A 103 7.71 -0.78 2.92
N VAL A 104 7.42 -1.66 1.96
CA VAL A 104 6.80 -1.30 0.69
C VAL A 104 5.32 -0.98 0.87
N SER A 105 4.91 0.21 0.42
CA SER A 105 3.50 0.62 0.32
C SER A 105 2.99 0.45 -1.11
N ARG A 106 3.74 0.97 -2.10
CA ARG A 106 3.40 0.81 -3.52
C ARG A 106 4.63 0.76 -4.40
N VAL A 107 4.47 0.20 -5.60
CA VAL A 107 5.50 0.15 -6.64
C VAL A 107 4.91 0.73 -7.93
N GLU A 108 5.50 1.83 -8.41
CA GLU A 108 5.23 2.38 -9.74
C GLU A 108 6.13 1.68 -10.76
N TRP A 109 5.53 1.22 -11.85
CA TRP A 109 6.23 0.58 -12.97
C TRP A 109 6.21 1.49 -14.19
N PHE A 110 7.37 1.66 -14.82
CA PHE A 110 7.56 2.58 -15.94
C PHE A 110 7.71 1.84 -17.28
N ASP A 111 7.27 2.50 -18.36
CA ASP A 111 7.66 2.11 -19.72
C ASP A 111 9.03 2.66 -20.12
N ASP A 112 9.47 2.35 -21.35
CA ASP A 112 10.74 2.85 -21.90
C ASP A 112 10.80 4.38 -22.02
N GLN A 113 9.66 5.07 -21.98
CA GLN A 113 9.54 6.54 -22.04
C GLN A 113 9.42 7.17 -20.64
N GLN A 114 9.66 6.40 -19.58
CA GLN A 114 9.57 6.85 -18.18
C GLN A 114 8.16 7.31 -17.75
N ARG A 115 7.13 6.76 -18.38
CA ARG A 115 5.73 6.98 -17.98
C ARG A 115 5.25 5.86 -17.09
N VAL A 116 4.50 6.18 -16.03
CA VAL A 116 3.85 5.17 -15.18
C VAL A 116 2.81 4.40 -16.00
N ARG A 117 2.91 3.07 -15.98
CA ARG A 117 1.95 2.15 -16.61
C ARG A 117 1.12 1.40 -15.59
N PHE A 118 1.74 0.99 -14.49
CA PHE A 118 1.11 0.22 -13.44
C PHE A 118 1.54 0.74 -12.07
N VAL A 119 0.61 0.65 -11.11
CA VAL A 119 0.92 0.86 -9.68
C VAL A 119 0.43 -0.36 -8.92
N ASP A 120 1.37 -1.11 -8.36
CA ASP A 120 1.10 -2.24 -7.48
C ASP A 120 1.02 -1.75 -6.03
N TYR A 121 -0.06 -2.08 -5.32
CA TYR A 121 -0.26 -1.71 -3.92
C TYR A 121 -0.05 -2.92 -3.01
N TYR A 122 0.72 -2.71 -1.94
CA TYR A 122 1.09 -3.74 -0.98
C TYR A 122 0.49 -3.46 0.39
N SER A 123 0.08 -4.52 1.08
CA SER A 123 -0.49 -4.43 2.43
C SER A 123 0.55 -4.64 3.53
N LYS A 124 0.15 -4.38 4.78
CA LYS A 124 0.89 -4.70 6.01
C LYS A 124 1.27 -6.18 6.13
N ASN A 125 0.62 -7.06 5.36
CA ASN A 125 0.86 -8.49 5.29
C ASN A 125 1.81 -8.89 4.14
N GLY A 126 2.29 -7.91 3.36
CA GLY A 126 3.16 -8.17 2.22
C GLY A 126 2.46 -8.75 0.99
N ILE A 127 1.13 -8.70 0.93
CA ILE A 127 0.35 -9.13 -0.23
C ILE A 127 0.23 -7.94 -1.19
N LYS A 128 0.40 -8.19 -2.50
CA LYS A 128 -0.05 -7.24 -3.52
C LYS A 128 -1.57 -7.35 -3.64
N PHE A 129 -2.31 -6.43 -3.03
CA PHE A 129 -3.77 -6.53 -2.90
C PHE A 129 -4.54 -5.78 -3.99
N ALA A 130 -3.91 -4.81 -4.67
CA ALA A 130 -4.51 -4.05 -5.74
C ALA A 130 -3.48 -3.64 -6.80
N GLN A 131 -3.97 -3.36 -8.01
CA GLN A 131 -3.17 -2.79 -9.09
C GLN A 131 -3.99 -1.71 -9.82
N THR A 132 -3.41 -0.54 -10.02
CA THR A 132 -3.96 0.48 -10.94
C THR A 132 -3.21 0.42 -12.25
N VAL A 133 -3.94 0.46 -13.37
CA VAL A 133 -3.40 0.42 -14.74
C VAL A 133 -3.70 1.75 -15.41
N TYR A 134 -2.68 2.39 -15.99
CA TYR A 134 -2.80 3.67 -16.69
C TYR A 134 -2.88 3.43 -18.20
N ASP A 135 -3.76 4.17 -18.90
CA ASP A 135 -3.79 4.20 -20.35
C ASP A 135 -2.65 5.09 -20.90
N LEU A 136 -2.23 4.89 -22.14
CA LEU A 136 -1.27 5.72 -22.86
C LEU A 136 -1.89 7.06 -23.28
N ILE A 137 -3.22 7.13 -23.34
CA ILE A 137 -3.95 8.31 -23.74
C ILE A 137 -4.13 9.21 -22.52
N VAL A 138 -3.36 10.30 -22.47
CA VAL A 138 -3.66 11.42 -21.58
C VAL A 138 -5.01 11.98 -22.01
N LYS A 139 -6.08 11.69 -21.28
CA LYS A 139 -7.32 12.48 -21.41
C LYS A 139 -6.95 13.90 -21.02
N ARG A 140 -6.81 14.78 -22.02
CA ARG A 140 -6.81 16.23 -21.81
C ARG A 140 -8.20 16.57 -21.29
N SER A 141 -8.31 16.79 -19.97
CA SER A 141 -9.44 17.47 -19.35
C SER A 141 -9.35 18.96 -19.64
#